data_AF-A0A930AGX3-F1
#
_entry.id   AF-A0A930AGX3-F1
#
_cell.length_a   1.000
_cell.length_b   1.000
_cell.length_c   1.000
_cell.angle_alpha   90.00
_cell.angle_beta   90.00
_cell.angle_gamma   90.00
#
_symmetry.space_group_name_H-M   'P 1'
#
loop_
_entity.id
_entity.type
_entity.pdbx_description
1 polymer ?
#
loop_
_entity_poly.entity_id
_entity_poly.type
_entity_poly.pdbx_seq_one_letter_code
_entity_poly.pdbx_strand_id
1 'polypeptide(L)'
;IFDTMAVKLSQNGVQFAANGSQVKFDGYLAIYNDSDKNKMLPDMAVGDVVKQMNSKPEQHFTQPPARYSEATLIKTLEENGVGRPSTYAPTIETIQKRYYVRLAAKRFEPTELGEIVNKLIVEYFPDIVNVTFTAEMEGKLDDVEVGKEQWQRVIDEFYKPFSKEVAKAESEMEKIQIKDEPAGFDCEVCGSPMVIKLGRFGKFYACSNFPDCRHTQAIVKEIGVECPSCHQGQIIERKTKRNRIFYGCNRYPECEFTSWDKPIGRDCPKCGHFLVEKKVRGGGKQVVCSNGDYEEEKIK
;
A
#
# COMPACT_ATOMS: atom_id res chain seq x y z
N ILE A 1 -15.09 -13.64 31.51
CA ILE A 1 -14.16 -14.28 32.49
C ILE A 1 -13.58 -15.50 31.81
N PHE A 2 -12.27 -15.72 31.94
CA PHE A 2 -11.57 -16.86 31.36
C PHE A 2 -10.92 -17.69 32.46
N ASP A 3 -10.95 -19.01 32.30
CA ASP A 3 -10.02 -19.91 32.98
C ASP A 3 -8.81 -20.10 32.06
N THR A 4 -7.60 -19.95 32.61
CA THR A 4 -6.35 -20.03 31.85
C THR A 4 -5.39 -20.99 32.53
N MET A 5 -4.65 -21.78 31.75
CA MET A 5 -3.67 -22.73 32.25
C MET A 5 -2.36 -22.60 31.45
N ALA A 6 -1.24 -22.51 32.14
CA ALA A 6 0.09 -22.52 31.55
C ALA A 6 0.89 -23.70 32.11
N VAL A 7 1.36 -24.58 31.23
CA VAL A 7 2.08 -25.80 31.60
C VAL A 7 3.50 -25.72 31.05
N LYS A 8 4.48 -26.07 31.89
CA LYS A 8 5.88 -26.25 31.51
C LYS A 8 6.24 -27.72 31.64
N LEU A 9 6.78 -28.30 30.57
CA LEU A 9 7.21 -29.69 30.50
C LEU A 9 8.73 -29.73 30.38
N SER A 10 9.40 -30.54 31.19
CA SER A 10 10.84 -30.71 31.14
C SER A 10 11.22 -32.10 30.64
N GLN A 11 12.12 -32.18 29.66
CA GLN A 11 12.68 -33.44 29.19
C GLN A 11 14.15 -33.24 28.84
N ASN A 12 15.04 -34.04 29.45
CA ASN A 12 16.49 -33.99 29.23
C ASN A 12 17.12 -32.57 29.26
N GLY A 13 16.67 -31.72 30.19
CA GLY A 13 17.16 -30.34 30.33
C GLY A 13 16.55 -29.32 29.35
N VAL A 14 15.68 -29.75 28.42
CA VAL A 14 14.90 -28.88 27.53
C VAL A 14 13.54 -28.58 28.15
N GLN A 15 13.08 -27.34 28.02
CA GLN A 15 11.75 -26.90 28.46
C GLN A 15 10.82 -26.68 27.27
N PHE A 16 9.62 -27.25 27.36
CA PHE A 16 8.50 -26.99 26.47
C PHE A 16 7.42 -26.23 27.23
N ALA A 17 6.69 -25.36 26.54
CA ALA A 17 5.59 -24.59 27.13
C ALA A 17 4.31 -24.78 26.32
N ALA A 18 3.18 -24.89 27.03
CA ALA A 18 1.85 -24.91 26.45
C ALA A 18 0.94 -23.98 27.25
N ASN A 19 0.08 -23.23 26.55
CA ASN A 19 -0.90 -22.34 27.16
C ASN A 19 -2.30 -22.74 26.67
N GLY A 20 -3.26 -22.76 27.59
CA GLY A 20 -4.66 -22.98 27.31
C GLY A 20 -5.54 -21.90 27.94
N SER A 21 -6.66 -21.62 27.28
CA SER A 21 -7.68 -20.69 27.77
C SER A 21 -9.07 -21.16 27.37
N GLN A 22 -10.04 -20.96 28.26
CA GLN A 22 -11.46 -21.20 28.01
C GLN A 22 -12.32 -20.10 28.62
N VAL A 23 -13.37 -19.70 27.90
CA VAL A 23 -14.37 -18.76 28.43
C VAL A 23 -15.18 -19.47 29.52
N LYS A 24 -15.17 -18.91 30.73
CA LYS A 24 -15.98 -19.35 31.88
C LYS A 24 -17.29 -18.59 31.99
N PHE A 25 -17.27 -17.32 31.59
CA PHE A 25 -18.44 -16.45 31.57
C PHE A 25 -18.32 -15.46 30.42
N ASP A 26 -19.31 -15.50 29.52
CA ASP A 26 -19.25 -14.80 28.24
C ASP A 26 -19.31 -13.28 28.39
N GLY A 27 -20.13 -12.75 29.31
CA GLY A 27 -20.27 -11.31 29.49
C GLY A 27 -20.58 -10.61 28.16
N TYR A 28 -19.77 -9.60 27.78
CA TYR A 28 -19.95 -8.89 26.51
C TYR A 28 -19.71 -9.78 25.27
N LEU A 29 -19.01 -10.90 25.39
CA LEU A 29 -18.79 -11.84 24.29
C LEU A 29 -20.08 -12.53 23.83
N ALA A 30 -21.12 -12.56 24.68
CA ALA A 30 -22.44 -13.06 24.30
C ALA A 30 -23.07 -12.23 23.15
N ILE A 31 -22.67 -10.97 23.01
CA ILE A 31 -23.11 -10.07 21.95
C ILE A 31 -22.01 -9.92 20.88
N TYR A 32 -20.74 -10.00 21.28
CA TYR A 32 -19.59 -9.83 20.40
C TYR A 32 -18.76 -11.12 20.32
N ASN A 33 -19.15 -12.04 19.43
CA ASN A 33 -18.49 -13.33 19.26
C ASN A 33 -17.09 -13.19 18.64
N ASP A 34 -16.06 -13.30 19.47
CA ASP A 34 -14.66 -13.45 19.05
C ASP A 34 -14.29 -14.95 19.10
N SER A 35 -14.32 -15.60 17.94
CA SER A 35 -14.43 -17.07 17.81
C SER A 35 -13.17 -17.88 18.15
N ASP A 36 -12.04 -17.26 18.51
CA ASP A 36 -10.72 -17.92 18.52
C ASP A 36 -10.15 -18.31 19.90
N LYS A 37 -10.89 -18.14 21.00
CA LYS A 37 -10.30 -18.19 22.36
C LYS A 37 -10.63 -19.41 23.23
N ASN A 38 -11.20 -20.47 22.66
CA ASN A 38 -11.49 -21.72 23.38
C ASN A 38 -10.51 -22.84 22.97
N LYS A 39 -9.35 -22.86 23.61
CA LYS A 39 -8.38 -23.96 23.53
C LYS A 39 -7.91 -24.25 24.94
N MET A 40 -8.70 -24.99 25.72
CA MET A 40 -8.28 -25.46 27.03
C MET A 40 -7.32 -26.64 26.88
N LEU A 41 -6.30 -26.68 27.73
CA LEU A 41 -5.45 -27.86 27.85
C LEU A 41 -6.18 -28.91 28.73
N PRO A 42 -5.90 -30.21 28.59
CA PRO A 42 -6.40 -31.23 29.51
C PRO A 42 -5.97 -30.93 30.95
N ASP A 43 -6.74 -31.38 31.94
CA ASP A 43 -6.36 -31.26 33.34
C ASP A 43 -5.01 -31.97 33.59
N MET A 44 -4.09 -31.27 34.25
CA MET A 44 -2.74 -31.76 34.53
C MET A 44 -2.30 -31.34 35.94
N ALA A 45 -1.57 -32.22 36.62
CA ALA A 45 -0.95 -31.97 37.91
C ALA A 45 0.59 -31.94 37.80
N VAL A 46 1.22 -31.30 38.79
CA VAL A 46 2.68 -31.30 38.89
C VAL A 46 3.16 -32.73 39.17
N GLY A 47 4.00 -33.25 38.28
CA GLY A 47 4.52 -34.62 38.35
C GLY A 47 3.92 -35.57 37.32
N ASP A 48 2.90 -35.15 36.57
CA ASP A 48 2.31 -35.97 35.50
C ASP A 48 3.34 -36.30 34.40
N VAL A 49 3.30 -37.56 33.96
CA VAL A 49 4.17 -38.06 32.89
C VAL A 49 3.44 -37.96 31.56
N VAL A 50 3.97 -37.14 30.65
CA VAL A 50 3.42 -36.98 29.29
C VAL A 50 4.25 -37.75 28.26
N LYS A 51 3.56 -38.28 27.24
CA LYS A 51 4.20 -38.98 26.13
C LYS A 51 4.27 -38.08 24.91
N GLN A 52 5.46 -37.91 24.35
CA GLN A 52 5.63 -37.25 23.06
C GLN A 52 5.03 -38.11 21.96
N MET A 53 4.02 -37.59 21.27
CA MET A 53 3.35 -38.29 20.15
C MET A 53 3.93 -37.90 18.79
N ASN A 54 4.29 -36.63 18.61
CA ASN A 54 4.84 -36.10 17.36
C ASN A 54 5.83 -34.97 17.66
N SER A 55 6.77 -34.75 16.74
CA SER A 55 7.66 -33.59 16.71
C SER A 55 7.55 -32.94 15.34
N LYS A 56 7.13 -31.68 15.29
CA LYS A 56 6.99 -30.93 14.04
C LYS A 56 7.93 -29.72 14.09
N PRO A 57 9.14 -29.82 13.55
CA PRO A 57 10.03 -28.68 13.47
C PRO A 57 9.46 -27.67 12.47
N GLU A 58 9.29 -26.43 12.91
CA GLU A 58 8.82 -25.33 12.06
C GLU A 58 9.92 -24.27 11.95
N GLN A 59 10.19 -23.83 10.72
CA GLN A 59 11.11 -22.74 10.45
C GLN A 59 10.33 -21.44 10.34
N HIS A 60 10.76 -20.43 11.08
CA HIS A 60 10.17 -19.09 11.04
C HIS A 60 11.21 -18.06 10.58
N PHE A 61 10.71 -17.00 9.96
CA PHE A 61 11.48 -15.81 9.59
C PHE A 61 10.95 -14.62 10.38
N THR A 62 11.84 -13.70 10.74
CA THR A 62 11.44 -12.39 11.25
C THR A 62 10.73 -11.64 10.14
N GLN A 63 9.53 -11.14 10.43
CA GLN A 63 8.78 -10.34 9.48
C GLN A 63 9.12 -8.85 9.69
N PRO A 64 9.24 -8.06 8.61
CA PRO A 64 9.36 -6.61 8.75
C PRO A 64 8.08 -6.03 9.36
N PRO A 65 8.14 -4.81 9.93
CA PRO A 65 6.96 -4.12 10.41
C PRO A 65 5.85 -4.06 9.36
N ALA A 66 4.62 -4.34 9.77
CA ALA A 66 3.49 -4.31 8.87
C ALA A 66 3.23 -2.88 8.39
N ARG A 67 3.00 -2.71 7.09
CA ARG A 67 2.57 -1.42 6.54
C ARG A 67 1.22 -1.00 7.11
N TYR A 68 1.00 0.31 7.15
CA TYR A 68 -0.25 0.88 7.60
C TYR A 68 -1.40 0.54 6.65
N SER A 69 -2.52 0.09 7.20
CA SER A 69 -3.86 0.26 6.61
C SER A 69 -4.43 1.64 7.00
N GLU A 70 -5.57 2.03 6.42
CA GLU A 70 -6.31 3.22 6.86
C GLU A 70 -6.60 3.20 8.35
N ALA A 71 -7.19 2.13 8.88
CA ALA A 71 -7.53 2.02 10.30
C ALA A 71 -6.31 2.14 11.21
N THR A 72 -5.21 1.44 10.87
CA THR A 72 -3.98 1.51 11.68
C THR A 72 -3.28 2.87 11.55
N LEU A 73 -3.37 3.54 10.39
CA LEU A 73 -2.80 4.89 10.23
C LEU A 73 -3.59 5.89 11.07
N ILE A 74 -4.93 5.85 11.03
CA ILE A 74 -5.79 6.69 11.87
C ILE A 74 -5.48 6.47 13.34
N LYS A 75 -5.41 5.20 13.76
CA LYS A 75 -5.05 4.84 15.13
C LYS A 75 -3.69 5.41 15.53
N THR A 76 -2.68 5.31 14.67
CA THR A 76 -1.36 5.88 14.93
C THR A 76 -1.38 7.41 14.98
N LEU A 77 -2.15 8.09 14.12
CA LEU A 77 -2.32 9.54 14.17
C LEU A 77 -2.97 9.98 15.49
N GLU A 78 -4.04 9.28 15.91
CA GLU A 78 -4.73 9.49 17.18
C GLU A 78 -3.81 9.27 18.39
N GLU A 79 -3.07 8.16 18.43
CA GLU A 79 -2.10 7.84 19.49
C GLU A 79 -1.00 8.91 19.63
N ASN A 80 -0.63 9.56 18.52
CA ASN A 80 0.34 10.64 18.49
C ASN A 80 -0.26 12.04 18.68
N GLY A 81 -1.59 12.16 18.86
CA GLY A 81 -2.28 13.45 18.99
C GLY A 81 -2.34 14.29 17.71
N VAL A 82 -2.03 13.70 16.55
CA VAL A 82 -2.02 14.37 15.25
C VAL A 82 -3.39 14.24 14.59
N GLY A 83 -4.01 15.36 14.23
CA GLY A 83 -5.33 15.38 13.62
C GLY A 83 -6.49 15.14 14.60
N ARG A 84 -7.71 15.19 14.08
CA ARG A 84 -8.98 15.08 14.80
C ARG A 84 -9.97 14.21 14.02
N PRO A 85 -11.09 13.74 14.62
CA PRO A 85 -12.10 12.97 13.90
C PRO A 85 -12.59 13.63 12.59
N SER A 86 -12.57 14.96 12.54
CA SER A 86 -12.92 15.76 11.36
C SER A 86 -11.84 15.76 10.27
N THR A 87 -10.58 15.46 10.58
CA THR A 87 -9.45 15.62 9.66
C THR A 87 -8.80 14.30 9.23
N TYR A 88 -9.07 13.18 9.90
CA TYR A 88 -8.49 11.87 9.54
C TYR A 88 -8.80 11.45 8.09
N ALA A 89 -10.08 11.40 7.72
CA ALA A 89 -10.48 11.01 6.37
C ALA A 89 -9.99 12.01 5.30
N PRO A 90 -10.16 13.34 5.47
CA PRO A 90 -9.60 14.32 4.52
C PRO A 90 -8.08 14.25 4.35
N THR A 91 -7.33 13.98 5.43
CA THR A 91 -5.87 13.83 5.38
C THR A 91 -5.48 12.63 4.52
N ILE A 92 -6.09 11.47 4.79
CA ILE A 92 -5.88 10.24 4.03
C ILE A 92 -6.26 10.40 2.55
N GLU A 93 -7.36 11.09 2.27
CA GLU A 93 -7.76 11.39 0.89
C GLU A 93 -6.73 12.29 0.20
N THR A 94 -6.25 13.32 0.89
CA THR A 94 -5.32 14.31 0.33
C THR A 94 -3.97 13.69 -0.03
N ILE A 95 -3.37 12.91 0.88
CA ILE A 95 -2.06 12.28 0.63
C ILE A 95 -2.11 11.24 -0.51
N GLN A 96 -3.27 10.60 -0.71
CA GLN A 96 -3.51 9.71 -1.84
C GLN A 96 -3.75 10.48 -3.14
N LYS A 97 -4.60 11.52 -3.11
CA LYS A 97 -4.94 12.35 -4.27
C LYS A 97 -3.72 13.08 -4.84
N ARG A 98 -2.80 13.49 -3.96
CA ARG A 98 -1.51 14.11 -4.32
C ARG A 98 -0.42 13.10 -4.69
N TYR A 99 -0.73 11.80 -4.65
CA TYR A 99 0.19 10.73 -5.02
C TYR A 99 1.45 10.68 -4.15
N TYR A 100 1.38 11.09 -2.88
CA TYR A 100 2.48 10.87 -1.91
C TYR A 100 2.49 9.43 -1.40
N VAL A 101 1.31 8.82 -1.32
CA VAL A 101 1.15 7.41 -0.98
C VAL A 101 0.17 6.76 -1.96
N ARG A 102 0.27 5.44 -2.10
CA ARG A 102 -0.66 4.61 -2.86
C ARG A 102 -1.16 3.46 -2.00
N LEU A 103 -2.38 2.99 -2.29
CA LEU A 103 -2.94 1.82 -1.63
C LEU A 103 -2.65 0.56 -2.47
N ALA A 104 -1.88 -0.37 -1.91
CA ALA A 104 -1.58 -1.68 -2.49
C ALA A 104 -2.06 -2.76 -1.51
N ALA A 105 -2.95 -3.65 -1.96
CA ALA A 105 -3.53 -4.70 -1.11
C ALA A 105 -4.08 -4.17 0.25
N LYS A 106 -4.76 -3.00 0.22
CA LYS A 106 -5.29 -2.28 1.40
C LYS A 106 -4.23 -1.81 2.40
N ARG A 107 -2.97 -1.67 1.95
CA ARG A 107 -1.86 -1.13 2.72
C ARG A 107 -1.25 0.07 2.01
N PHE A 108 -0.88 1.09 2.75
CA PHE A 108 -0.19 2.26 2.23
C PHE A 108 1.24 1.93 1.89
N GLU A 109 1.64 2.35 0.70
CA GLU A 109 3.02 2.35 0.25
C GLU A 109 3.40 3.79 -0.13
N PRO A 110 4.51 4.31 0.40
CA PRO A 110 5.02 5.60 -0.05
C PRO A 110 5.37 5.52 -1.53
N THR A 111 5.11 6.61 -2.25
CA THR A 111 5.60 6.77 -3.62
C THR A 111 6.96 7.45 -3.58
N GLU A 112 7.71 7.34 -4.67
CA GLU A 112 8.96 8.08 -4.84
C GLU A 112 8.77 9.60 -4.67
N LEU A 113 7.67 10.15 -5.20
CA LEU A 113 7.31 11.55 -4.99
C LEU A 113 7.11 11.86 -3.51
N GLY A 114 6.38 11.00 -2.79
CA GLY A 114 6.16 11.16 -1.36
C GLY A 114 7.45 11.11 -0.55
N GLU A 115 8.36 10.20 -0.88
CA GLU A 115 9.67 10.08 -0.21
C GLU A 115 10.55 11.30 -0.48
N ILE A 116 10.62 11.78 -1.73
CA ILE A 116 11.40 12.97 -2.09
C ILE A 116 10.84 14.20 -1.37
N VAL A 117 9.52 14.43 -1.45
CA VAL A 117 8.88 15.58 -0.80
C VAL A 117 9.07 15.51 0.72
N ASN A 118 8.84 14.35 1.35
CA ASN A 118 9.05 14.19 2.77
C ASN A 118 10.50 14.46 3.18
N LYS A 119 11.48 13.97 2.41
CA LYS A 119 12.90 14.22 2.66
C LYS A 119 13.23 15.71 2.63
N LEU A 120 12.80 16.41 1.58
CA LEU A 120 13.01 17.85 1.45
C LEU A 120 12.35 18.63 2.58
N ILE A 121 11.11 18.28 2.91
CA ILE A 121 10.36 18.95 3.96
C ILE A 121 11.03 18.75 5.33
N VAL A 122 11.47 17.54 5.68
CA VAL A 122 12.19 17.28 6.93
C VAL A 122 13.54 17.99 6.99
N GLU A 123 14.23 18.12 5.86
CA GLU A 123 15.54 18.77 5.77
C GLU A 123 15.44 20.30 5.95
N TYR A 124 14.46 20.94 5.32
CA TYR A 124 14.31 22.40 5.33
C TYR A 124 13.43 22.93 6.47
N PHE A 125 12.55 22.11 7.01
CA PHE A 125 11.53 22.50 7.99
C PHE A 125 11.48 21.58 9.23
N PRO A 126 12.62 21.29 9.89
CA PRO A 126 12.70 20.28 10.94
C PRO A 126 11.81 20.58 12.16
N ASP A 127 11.61 21.86 12.47
CA ASP A 127 10.91 22.30 13.68
C ASP A 127 9.38 22.28 13.54
N ILE A 128 8.86 22.33 12.31
CA ILE A 128 7.41 22.47 12.04
C ILE A 128 6.74 21.22 11.47
N VAL A 129 7.50 20.23 10.98
CA VAL A 129 6.94 19.03 10.32
C VAL A 129 7.12 17.74 11.12
N ASN A 130 7.60 17.86 12.36
CA ASN A 130 7.67 16.73 13.26
C ASN A 130 6.30 16.46 13.91
N VAL A 131 6.13 15.22 14.36
CA VAL A 131 4.88 14.72 14.96
C VAL A 131 4.53 15.51 16.23
N THR A 132 5.52 15.82 17.06
CA THR A 132 5.35 16.56 18.32
C THR A 132 4.77 17.95 18.09
N PHE A 133 5.37 18.73 17.19
CA PHE A 133 4.90 20.07 16.82
C PHE A 133 3.46 20.03 16.31
N THR A 134 3.15 19.06 15.45
CA THR A 134 1.79 18.93 14.88
C THR A 134 0.77 18.64 15.98
N ALA A 135 1.09 17.75 16.92
CA ALA A 135 0.22 17.44 18.05
C ALA A 135 0.04 18.64 19.00
N GLU A 136 1.11 19.38 19.28
CA GLU A 136 1.06 20.60 20.09
C GLU A 136 0.20 21.68 19.44
N MET A 137 0.32 21.87 18.12
CA MET A 137 -0.51 22.81 17.37
C MET A 137 -1.99 22.46 17.47
N GLU A 138 -2.34 21.19 17.31
CA GLU A 138 -3.72 20.72 17.47
C GLU A 138 -4.23 21.00 18.90
N GLY A 139 -3.39 20.80 19.93
CA GLY A 139 -3.73 21.17 21.31
C GLY A 139 -3.95 22.68 21.49
N LYS A 140 -3.12 23.53 20.89
CA LYS A 140 -3.32 25.00 20.91
C LYS A 140 -4.63 25.40 20.23
N LEU A 141 -5.03 24.72 19.16
CA LEU A 141 -6.30 24.98 18.48
C LEU A 141 -7.50 24.56 19.33
N ASP A 142 -7.42 23.46 20.07
CA ASP A 142 -8.45 23.09 21.05
C ASP A 142 -8.53 24.13 22.18
N ASP A 143 -7.40 24.65 22.68
CA ASP A 143 -7.38 25.70 23.70
C ASP A 143 -7.98 27.03 23.21
N VAL A 144 -7.87 27.32 21.91
CA VAL A 144 -8.58 28.42 21.26
C VAL A 144 -10.09 28.17 21.24
N GLU A 145 -10.54 26.95 20.91
CA GLU A 145 -11.96 26.59 20.88
C GLU A 145 -12.63 26.81 22.24
N VAL A 146 -11.94 26.44 23.33
CA VAL A 146 -12.45 26.62 24.70
C VAL A 146 -12.15 28.00 25.30
N GLY A 147 -11.53 28.90 24.52
CA GLY A 147 -11.26 30.29 24.91
C GLY A 147 -10.13 30.50 25.91
N LYS A 148 -9.23 29.53 26.08
CA LYS A 148 -8.01 29.67 26.91
C LYS A 148 -6.91 30.44 26.17
N GLU A 149 -6.85 30.31 24.86
CA GLU A 149 -5.84 30.96 24.01
C GLU A 149 -6.46 31.90 22.98
N GLN A 150 -5.73 32.96 22.62
CA GLN A 150 -6.14 33.87 21.53
C GLN A 150 -5.59 33.36 20.20
N TRP A 151 -6.47 33.04 19.25
CA TRP A 151 -6.07 32.46 17.96
C TRP A 151 -5.04 33.31 17.22
N GLN A 152 -5.11 34.64 17.30
CA GLN A 152 -4.13 35.52 16.65
C GLN A 152 -2.71 35.29 17.17
N ARG A 153 -2.55 35.01 18.48
CA ARG A 153 -1.24 34.74 19.08
C ARG A 153 -0.68 33.42 18.60
N VAL A 154 -1.51 32.38 18.57
CA VAL A 154 -1.13 31.05 18.06
C VAL A 154 -0.63 31.15 16.62
N ILE A 155 -1.35 31.89 15.76
CA ILE A 155 -0.94 32.11 14.38
C ILE A 155 0.35 32.94 14.28
N ASP A 156 0.49 34.00 15.07
CA ASP A 156 1.68 34.87 15.08
C ASP A 156 2.94 34.10 15.52
N GLU A 157 2.81 33.25 16.55
CA GLU A 157 3.89 32.40 17.06
C GLU A 157 4.35 31.37 16.02
N PHE A 158 3.43 30.84 15.22
CA PHE A 158 3.76 29.93 14.12
C PHE A 158 4.40 30.67 12.93
N TYR A 159 3.77 31.76 12.48
CA TYR A 159 4.11 32.36 11.19
C TYR A 159 5.46 33.10 11.20
N LYS A 160 5.82 33.75 12.31
CA LYS A 160 7.09 34.49 12.42
C LYS A 160 8.35 33.62 12.23
N PRO A 161 8.50 32.45 12.87
CA PRO A 161 9.60 31.55 12.57
C PRO A 161 9.44 30.89 11.20
N PHE A 162 8.24 30.42 10.86
CA PHE A 162 7.97 29.73 9.61
C PHE A 162 8.36 30.56 8.37
N SER A 163 8.00 31.84 8.33
CA SER A 163 8.33 32.74 7.21
C SER A 163 9.84 32.89 6.98
N LYS A 164 10.66 32.79 8.03
CA LYS A 164 12.13 32.81 7.90
C LYS A 164 12.67 31.50 7.34
N GLU A 165 12.10 30.36 7.77
CA GLU A 165 12.45 29.05 7.21
C GLU A 165 12.09 28.97 5.73
N VAL A 166 10.92 29.47 5.33
CA VAL A 166 10.50 29.54 3.93
C VAL A 166 11.47 30.38 3.10
N ALA A 167 11.82 31.59 3.57
CA ALA A 167 12.76 32.45 2.84
C ALA A 167 14.14 31.79 2.67
N LYS A 168 14.61 31.06 3.69
CA LYS A 168 15.85 30.27 3.60
C LYS A 168 15.71 29.13 2.59
N ALA A 169 14.64 28.35 2.71
CA ALA A 169 14.35 27.21 1.84
C ALA A 169 14.24 27.65 0.37
N GLU A 170 13.55 28.75 0.05
CA GLU A 170 13.48 29.29 -1.31
C GLU A 170 14.86 29.56 -1.91
N SER A 171 15.78 30.15 -1.14
CA SER A 171 17.15 30.45 -1.61
C SER A 171 18.04 29.22 -1.79
N GLU A 172 17.80 28.16 -1.01
CA GLU A 172 18.62 26.96 -0.98
C GLU A 172 18.07 25.84 -1.88
N MET A 173 16.75 25.72 -2.01
CA MET A 173 16.04 24.69 -2.78
C MET A 173 16.15 24.88 -4.30
N GLU A 174 16.36 26.10 -4.78
CA GLU A 174 16.49 26.39 -6.23
C GLU A 174 17.65 25.62 -6.89
N LYS A 175 18.58 25.08 -6.10
CA LYS A 175 19.72 24.28 -6.57
C LYS A 175 19.44 22.77 -6.65
N ILE A 176 18.32 22.29 -6.11
CA ILE A 176 17.98 20.86 -6.12
C ILE A 176 17.22 20.55 -7.42
N GLN A 177 17.97 20.33 -8.50
CA GLN A 177 17.41 19.64 -9.67
C GLN A 177 17.14 18.19 -9.27
N ILE A 178 15.87 17.82 -9.16
CA ILE A 178 15.47 16.41 -9.18
C ILE A 178 15.97 15.87 -10.52
N LYS A 179 17.07 15.10 -10.49
CA LYS A 179 17.62 14.49 -11.70
C LYS A 179 16.58 13.51 -12.21
N ASP A 180 15.96 13.83 -13.34
CA ASP A 180 15.04 12.90 -13.99
C ASP A 180 15.82 11.62 -14.37
N GLU A 181 15.24 10.45 -14.10
CA GLU A 181 15.89 9.18 -14.46
C GLU A 181 15.96 9.08 -16.00
N PRO A 182 17.14 8.78 -16.60
CA PRO A 182 17.24 8.63 -18.04
C PRO A 182 16.42 7.42 -18.51
N ALA A 183 15.61 7.60 -19.55
CA ALA A 183 14.79 6.53 -20.11
C ALA A 183 15.60 5.51 -20.93
N GLY A 184 16.83 5.88 -21.33
CA GLY A 184 17.73 5.03 -22.11
C GLY A 184 17.48 5.07 -23.63
N PHE A 185 16.60 5.96 -24.11
CA PHE A 185 16.33 6.19 -25.53
C PHE A 185 16.07 7.67 -25.81
N ASP A 186 16.13 8.06 -27.09
CA ASP A 186 15.97 9.45 -27.53
C ASP A 186 14.55 9.76 -28.02
N CYS A 187 14.17 11.02 -27.93
CA CYS A 187 12.88 11.52 -28.38
C CYS A 187 12.75 11.41 -29.90
N GLU A 188 11.70 10.74 -30.36
CA GLU A 188 11.41 10.56 -31.80
C GLU A 188 11.18 11.89 -32.55
N VAL A 189 10.87 12.98 -31.84
CA VAL A 189 10.52 14.28 -32.44
C VAL A 189 11.74 15.19 -32.58
N CYS A 190 12.66 15.20 -31.61
CA CYS A 190 13.79 16.15 -31.59
C CYS A 190 15.17 15.51 -31.37
N GLY A 191 15.24 14.19 -31.18
CA GLY A 191 16.50 13.45 -30.95
C GLY A 191 17.16 13.71 -29.60
N SER A 192 16.56 14.49 -28.70
CA SER A 192 17.09 14.70 -27.35
C SER A 192 16.77 13.51 -26.44
N PRO A 193 17.58 13.21 -25.41
CA PRO A 193 17.32 12.09 -24.50
C PRO A 193 15.93 12.15 -23.87
N MET A 194 15.26 11.01 -23.77
CA MET A 194 14.03 10.89 -23.00
C MET A 194 14.35 10.63 -21.53
N VAL A 195 13.52 11.17 -20.64
CA VAL A 195 13.63 11.01 -19.20
C VAL A 195 12.31 10.51 -18.62
N ILE A 196 12.37 9.82 -17.50
CA ILE A 196 11.20 9.33 -16.78
C ILE A 196 10.75 10.41 -15.80
N LYS A 197 9.54 10.92 -16.01
CA LYS A 197 8.89 11.89 -15.14
C LYS A 197 7.70 11.27 -14.41
N LEU A 198 7.41 11.81 -13.23
CA LEU A 198 6.24 11.45 -12.45
C LEU A 198 5.09 12.41 -12.77
N GLY A 199 3.99 11.85 -13.27
CA GLY A 199 2.76 12.58 -13.53
C GLY A 199 1.60 12.06 -12.67
N ARG A 200 0.42 12.67 -12.83
CA ARG A 200 -0.81 12.28 -12.12
C ARG A 200 -1.16 10.79 -12.28
N PHE A 201 -0.79 10.18 -13.40
CA PHE A 201 -1.11 8.79 -13.75
C PHE A 201 0.04 7.81 -13.51
N GLY A 202 1.11 8.26 -12.86
CA GLY A 202 2.33 7.47 -12.61
C GLY A 202 3.52 7.95 -13.45
N LYS A 203 4.54 7.10 -13.54
CA LYS A 203 5.74 7.38 -14.34
C LYS A 203 5.39 7.41 -15.83
N PHE A 204 5.92 8.36 -16.57
CA PHE A 204 5.79 8.50 -18.02
C PHE A 204 7.12 8.98 -18.60
N TYR A 205 7.36 8.71 -19.88
CA TYR A 205 8.53 9.24 -20.57
C TYR A 205 8.24 10.65 -21.08
N ALA A 206 9.16 11.58 -20.87
CA ALA A 206 9.09 12.95 -21.34
C ALA A 206 10.41 13.35 -22.01
N CYS A 207 10.34 14.21 -23.03
CA CYS A 207 11.56 14.76 -23.62
C CYS A 207 12.34 15.60 -22.59
N SER A 208 13.65 15.38 -22.50
CA SER A 208 14.54 16.20 -21.63
C SER A 208 14.56 17.67 -22.05
N ASN A 209 14.35 17.96 -23.33
CA ASN A 209 14.38 19.31 -23.89
C ASN A 209 13.07 20.09 -23.69
N PHE A 210 12.32 19.82 -22.62
CA PHE A 210 11.14 20.59 -22.24
C PHE A 210 11.59 21.94 -21.64
N PRO A 211 10.98 23.09 -21.99
CA PRO A 211 9.67 23.28 -22.64
C PRO A 211 9.67 23.31 -24.18
N ASP A 212 10.85 23.28 -24.83
CA ASP A 212 10.98 23.42 -26.29
C ASP A 212 10.44 22.20 -27.05
N CYS A 213 10.54 21.00 -26.46
CA CYS A 213 9.89 19.78 -26.92
C CYS A 213 8.89 19.25 -25.88
N ARG A 214 7.60 19.16 -26.26
CA ARG A 214 6.50 18.69 -25.39
C ARG A 214 6.12 17.22 -25.62
N HIS A 215 6.97 16.45 -26.28
CA HIS A 215 6.72 15.03 -26.54
C HIS A 215 6.71 14.24 -25.22
N THR A 216 5.68 13.42 -25.05
CA THR A 216 5.51 12.55 -23.88
C THR A 216 4.95 11.20 -24.33
N GLN A 217 5.38 10.12 -23.69
CA GLN A 217 4.92 8.77 -23.96
C GLN A 217 4.55 8.07 -22.64
N ALA A 218 3.46 7.32 -22.62
CA ALA A 218 3.07 6.56 -21.45
C ALA A 218 3.99 5.34 -21.28
N ILE A 219 4.43 5.07 -20.05
CA ILE A 219 5.11 3.79 -19.76
C ILE A 219 4.04 2.70 -19.74
N VAL A 220 4.04 1.87 -20.78
CA VAL A 220 3.14 0.73 -20.90
C VAL A 220 3.80 -0.50 -20.32
N LYS A 221 3.06 -1.22 -19.46
CA LYS A 221 3.51 -2.51 -18.95
C LYS A 221 2.99 -3.62 -19.85
N GLU A 222 3.86 -4.11 -20.72
CA GLU A 222 3.56 -5.28 -21.55
C GLU A 222 3.47 -6.53 -20.69
N ILE A 223 2.47 -7.37 -20.95
CA ILE A 223 2.32 -8.65 -20.24
C ILE A 223 3.01 -9.81 -20.99
N GLY A 224 3.66 -9.53 -22.13
CA GLY A 224 4.33 -10.51 -22.99
C GLY A 224 3.37 -11.44 -23.73
N VAL A 225 2.16 -10.96 -24.03
CA VAL A 225 1.13 -11.73 -24.73
C VAL A 225 0.75 -10.99 -26.00
N GLU A 226 0.84 -11.68 -27.13
CA GLU A 226 0.38 -11.17 -28.41
C GLU A 226 -1.14 -10.96 -28.41
N CYS A 227 -1.59 -9.91 -29.08
CA CYS A 227 -3.00 -9.57 -29.14
C CYS A 227 -3.78 -10.65 -29.88
N PRO A 228 -4.76 -11.31 -29.23
CA PRO A 228 -5.51 -12.40 -29.86
C PRO A 228 -6.46 -11.93 -30.97
N SER A 229 -6.68 -10.61 -31.09
CA SER A 229 -7.55 -10.05 -32.13
C SER A 229 -6.81 -9.64 -33.39
N CYS A 230 -5.56 -9.15 -33.28
CA CYS A 230 -4.82 -8.64 -34.44
C CYS A 230 -3.51 -9.36 -34.72
N HIS A 231 -3.02 -10.20 -33.80
CA HIS A 231 -1.76 -10.96 -33.89
C HIS A 231 -0.50 -10.13 -34.24
N GLN A 232 -0.60 -8.81 -34.14
CA GLN A 232 0.46 -7.87 -34.52
C GLN A 232 0.83 -6.94 -33.37
N GLY A 233 -0.08 -6.73 -32.40
CA GLY A 233 0.15 -5.91 -31.22
C GLY A 233 0.46 -6.74 -29.99
N GLN A 234 1.01 -6.10 -28.95
CA GLN A 234 1.19 -6.67 -27.62
C GLN A 234 0.05 -6.23 -26.70
N ILE A 235 -0.32 -7.10 -25.77
CA ILE A 235 -1.26 -6.75 -24.70
C ILE A 235 -0.52 -5.99 -23.60
N ILE A 236 -1.11 -4.85 -23.23
CA ILE A 236 -0.60 -3.97 -22.18
C ILE A 236 -1.61 -3.83 -21.05
N GLU A 237 -1.10 -3.68 -19.84
CA GLU A 237 -1.90 -3.35 -18.65
C GLU A 237 -2.26 -1.85 -18.66
N ARG A 238 -3.56 -1.53 -18.59
CA ARG A 238 -4.10 -0.17 -18.52
C ARG A 238 -4.98 -0.02 -17.28
N LYS A 239 -5.18 1.23 -16.85
CA LYS A 239 -6.05 1.57 -15.71
C LYS A 239 -7.15 2.52 -16.14
N THR A 240 -8.37 2.26 -15.70
CA THR A 240 -9.51 3.16 -15.87
C THR A 240 -9.39 4.39 -14.95
N LYS A 241 -10.20 5.43 -15.17
CA LYS A 241 -10.31 6.59 -14.27
C LYS A 241 -10.65 6.21 -12.81
N ARG A 242 -11.28 5.04 -12.59
CA ARG A 242 -11.61 4.49 -11.26
C ARG A 242 -10.53 3.52 -10.73
N ASN A 243 -9.33 3.55 -11.30
CA ASN A 243 -8.19 2.71 -10.91
C ASN A 243 -8.43 1.18 -11.07
N ARG A 244 -9.45 0.77 -11.83
CA ARG A 244 -9.66 -0.63 -12.22
C ARG A 244 -8.73 -1.00 -13.37
N ILE A 245 -7.99 -2.09 -13.23
CA ILE A 245 -7.09 -2.62 -14.26
C ILE A 245 -7.90 -3.29 -15.37
N PHE A 246 -7.46 -3.09 -16.61
CA PHE A 246 -7.90 -3.81 -17.79
C PHE A 246 -6.71 -4.03 -18.73
N TYR A 247 -6.84 -4.97 -19.65
CA TYR A 247 -5.82 -5.34 -20.61
C TYR A 247 -6.28 -4.94 -22.00
N GLY A 248 -5.43 -4.29 -22.78
CA GLY A 248 -5.79 -3.86 -24.13
C GLY A 248 -4.61 -3.93 -25.09
N CYS A 249 -4.90 -3.88 -26.39
CA CYS A 249 -3.86 -3.87 -27.43
C CYS A 249 -3.06 -2.55 -27.39
N ASN A 250 -1.73 -2.63 -27.54
CA ASN A 250 -0.87 -1.45 -27.65
C ASN A 250 -1.11 -0.64 -28.93
N ARG A 251 -1.72 -1.24 -29.96
CA ARG A 251 -2.06 -0.61 -31.25
C ARG A 251 -3.41 0.12 -31.29
N TYR A 252 -4.01 0.41 -30.14
CA TYR A 252 -5.21 1.28 -30.13
C TYR A 252 -4.88 2.67 -30.73
N PRO A 253 -5.69 3.24 -31.63
CA PRO A 253 -7.08 2.86 -31.98
C PRO A 253 -7.22 1.85 -33.14
N GLU A 254 -6.13 1.43 -33.78
CA GLU A 254 -6.16 0.47 -34.90
C GLU A 254 -6.67 -0.92 -34.47
N CYS A 255 -6.47 -1.26 -33.19
CA CYS A 255 -7.02 -2.47 -32.57
C CYS A 255 -7.71 -2.13 -31.24
N GLU A 256 -9.03 -2.36 -31.17
CA GLU A 256 -9.87 -2.04 -30.01
C GLU A 256 -10.00 -3.20 -29.00
N PHE A 257 -9.16 -4.23 -29.10
CA PHE A 257 -9.20 -5.36 -28.18
C PHE A 257 -9.02 -4.90 -26.74
N THR A 258 -9.97 -5.30 -25.88
CA THR A 258 -9.94 -5.08 -24.44
C THR A 258 -10.43 -6.31 -23.67
N SER A 259 -9.85 -6.55 -22.49
CA SER A 259 -10.24 -7.62 -21.57
C SER A 259 -10.13 -7.16 -20.12
N TRP A 260 -11.06 -7.57 -19.27
CA TRP A 260 -10.98 -7.31 -17.83
C TRP A 260 -10.07 -8.29 -17.09
N ASP A 261 -9.97 -9.51 -17.60
CA ASP A 261 -9.12 -10.57 -17.07
C ASP A 261 -7.83 -10.68 -17.91
N LYS A 262 -6.74 -11.12 -17.28
CA LYS A 262 -5.41 -11.12 -17.91
C LYS A 262 -5.32 -12.21 -18.99
N PRO A 263 -5.13 -11.89 -20.28
CA PRO A 263 -4.87 -12.90 -21.29
C PRO A 263 -3.55 -13.63 -21.01
N ILE A 264 -3.48 -14.93 -21.32
CA ILE A 264 -2.29 -15.76 -21.05
C ILE A 264 -1.51 -16.17 -22.31
N GLY A 265 -1.94 -15.75 -23.49
CA GLY A 265 -1.27 -16.04 -24.77
C GLY A 265 -1.42 -17.46 -25.28
N ARG A 266 -2.43 -18.19 -24.77
CA ARG A 266 -2.83 -19.51 -25.29
C ARG A 266 -4.27 -19.47 -25.76
N ASP A 267 -4.56 -20.22 -26.81
CA ASP A 267 -5.90 -20.39 -27.35
C ASP A 267 -6.60 -21.59 -26.70
N CYS A 268 -7.92 -21.49 -26.60
CA CYS A 268 -8.75 -22.53 -26.03
C CYS A 268 -8.73 -23.76 -26.94
N PRO A 269 -8.43 -24.96 -26.39
CA PRO A 269 -8.37 -26.19 -27.19
C PRO A 269 -9.74 -26.64 -27.73
N LYS A 270 -10.85 -26.07 -27.22
CA LYS A 270 -12.21 -26.43 -27.64
C LYS A 270 -12.80 -25.50 -28.69
N CYS A 271 -12.64 -24.18 -28.52
CA CYS A 271 -13.32 -23.18 -29.36
C CYS A 271 -12.36 -22.18 -30.03
N GLY A 272 -11.04 -22.32 -29.84
CA GLY A 272 -10.03 -21.46 -30.46
C GLY A 272 -9.97 -20.02 -29.93
N HIS A 273 -10.82 -19.63 -28.98
CA HIS A 273 -10.79 -18.30 -28.35
C HIS A 273 -9.67 -18.19 -27.32
N PHE A 274 -9.17 -16.97 -27.09
CA PHE A 274 -8.11 -16.71 -26.11
C PHE A 274 -8.51 -17.08 -24.67
N LEU A 275 -7.53 -17.60 -23.93
CA LEU A 275 -7.64 -17.93 -22.51
C LEU A 275 -7.25 -16.73 -21.62
N VAL A 276 -7.90 -16.64 -20.47
CA VAL A 276 -7.67 -15.60 -19.46
C VAL A 276 -7.44 -16.18 -18.06
N GLU A 277 -6.63 -15.48 -17.25
CA GLU A 277 -6.41 -15.79 -15.84
C GLU A 277 -7.47 -15.07 -14.98
N LYS A 278 -8.36 -15.83 -14.35
CA LYS A 278 -9.32 -15.34 -13.36
C LYS A 278 -8.84 -15.61 -11.94
N LYS A 279 -9.12 -14.64 -11.05
CA LYS A 279 -8.94 -14.81 -9.61
C LYS A 279 -10.11 -15.59 -9.02
N VAL A 280 -9.82 -16.66 -8.31
CA VAL A 280 -10.83 -17.51 -7.66
C VAL A 280 -11.06 -17.04 -6.22
N ARG A 281 -12.29 -17.19 -5.72
CA ARG A 281 -12.60 -17.04 -4.28
C ARG A 281 -11.68 -17.97 -3.47
N GLY A 282 -10.86 -17.39 -2.59
CA GLY A 282 -9.90 -18.13 -1.77
C GLY A 282 -8.42 -17.90 -2.13
N GLY A 283 -8.11 -17.03 -3.09
CA GLY A 283 -6.74 -16.57 -3.35
C GLY A 283 -5.99 -17.27 -4.49
N GLY A 284 -6.58 -18.32 -5.08
CA GLY A 284 -6.02 -19.03 -6.23
C GLY A 284 -6.31 -18.37 -7.57
N LYS A 285 -5.68 -18.91 -8.62
CA LYS A 285 -5.85 -18.52 -10.02
C LYS A 285 -6.43 -19.68 -10.82
N GLN A 286 -7.28 -19.36 -11.78
CA GLN A 286 -7.84 -20.34 -12.71
C GLN A 286 -7.75 -19.79 -14.12
N VAL A 287 -7.27 -20.62 -15.04
CA VAL A 287 -7.30 -20.31 -16.46
C VAL A 287 -8.66 -20.73 -17.01
N VAL A 288 -9.34 -19.80 -17.67
CA VAL A 288 -10.65 -20.05 -18.26
C VAL A 288 -10.71 -19.50 -19.69
N CYS A 289 -11.55 -20.11 -20.51
CA CYS A 289 -11.87 -19.56 -21.81
C CYS A 289 -12.71 -18.29 -21.67
N SER A 290 -12.40 -17.29 -22.48
CA SER A 290 -13.19 -16.05 -22.57
C SER A 290 -14.65 -16.31 -22.95
N ASN A 291 -14.94 -17.37 -23.72
CA ASN A 291 -16.30 -17.77 -24.11
C ASN A 291 -16.98 -18.75 -23.13
N GLY A 292 -16.30 -19.21 -22.08
CA GLY A 292 -16.88 -20.07 -21.02
C GLY A 292 -16.89 -21.57 -21.29
N ASP A 293 -16.40 -22.05 -22.44
CA ASP A 293 -16.50 -23.47 -22.83
C ASP A 293 -15.41 -24.39 -22.24
N TYR A 294 -14.39 -23.80 -21.59
CA TYR A 294 -13.20 -24.50 -21.09
C TYR A 294 -12.64 -23.84 -19.83
N GLU A 295 -12.23 -24.66 -18.87
CA GLU A 295 -11.57 -24.23 -17.65
C GLU A 295 -10.46 -25.22 -17.28
N GLU A 296 -9.32 -24.72 -16.80
CA GLU A 296 -8.23 -25.53 -16.25
C GLU A 296 -8.39 -25.73 -14.73
N GLU A 297 -7.61 -26.64 -14.16
CA GLU A 297 -7.56 -26.84 -12.72
C GLU A 297 -7.11 -25.58 -11.98
N LYS A 298 -7.65 -25.40 -10.77
CA LYS A 298 -7.37 -24.24 -9.94
C LYS A 298 -5.98 -24.37 -9.35
N ILE A 299 -5.13 -23.38 -9.61
CA ILE A 299 -3.83 -23.24 -8.98
C ILE A 299 -4.04 -22.46 -7.69
N LYS A 300 -3.76 -23.10 -6.54
CA LYS A 300 -3.80 -22.46 -5.22
C LYS A 300 -2.60 -21.55 -5.01
#